data_AF-A0AAD2E1W0-F1
#
_entry.id   AF-A0AAD2E1W0-F1
#
_cell.length_a   1.000
_cell.length_b   1.000
_cell.length_c   1.000
_cell.angle_alpha   90.00
_cell.angle_beta   90.00
_cell.angle_gamma   90.00
#
_symmetry.space_group_name_H-M   'P 1'
#
loop_
_entity.id
_entity.type
_entity.pdbx_description
1 polymer ?
#
loop_
_entity_poly.entity_id
_entity_poly.type
_entity_poly.pdbx_seq_one_letter_code
_entity_poly.pdbx_strand_id
1 'polypeptide(L)'
;MEEEVSNLVNNVRSLEGFPINLTEKVSSVTSTVTCRAAVGRRCKNQEIISSLAKQAIIFAGVFNAGDVFPSLQLLDSLFGTKRQLTKLHKKIDNILEDIIHEHEKDRLNLRGNEPFEEDLLDVFLRLKEDNEFQIVVTREVIKANIFELFTAGTDTSSTVVEWTMAELMKNPRVMRKAQAEMNKCMKCMFINKRAYIRSTEQSSHVVNLQ
;
A
#
# COMPACT_ATOMS: atom_id res chain seq x y z
N MET A 1 -9.80 -2.39 -0.56
CA MET A 1 -8.86 -3.54 -0.46
C MET A 1 -9.40 -4.78 -1.16
N GLU A 2 -10.58 -5.28 -0.77
CA GLU A 2 -11.18 -6.52 -1.33
C GLU A 2 -11.37 -6.47 -2.85
N GLU A 3 -11.75 -5.30 -3.39
CA GLU A 3 -11.89 -5.06 -4.82
C GLU A 3 -10.58 -5.36 -5.60
N GLU A 4 -9.44 -4.83 -5.12
CA GLU A 4 -8.14 -5.01 -5.77
C GLU A 4 -7.68 -6.47 -5.75
N VAL A 5 -7.90 -7.15 -4.61
CA VAL A 5 -7.59 -8.57 -4.47
C VAL A 5 -8.50 -9.41 -5.37
N SER A 6 -9.78 -9.08 -5.45
CA SER A 6 -10.73 -9.77 -6.34
C SER A 6 -10.36 -9.60 -7.80
N ASN A 7 -9.94 -8.41 -8.21
CA ASN A 7 -9.45 -8.13 -9.56
C ASN A 7 -8.22 -8.96 -9.90
N LEU A 8 -7.27 -9.09 -8.97
CA LEU A 8 -6.10 -9.96 -9.12
C LEU A 8 -6.49 -11.42 -9.30
N VAL A 9 -7.36 -11.94 -8.43
CA VAL A 9 -7.81 -13.33 -8.49
C VAL A 9 -8.52 -13.62 -9.82
N ASN A 10 -9.40 -12.72 -10.27
CA ASN A 10 -10.07 -12.84 -11.55
C ASN A 10 -9.08 -12.81 -12.73
N ASN A 11 -8.06 -11.95 -12.67
CA ASN A 11 -7.02 -11.89 -13.68
C ASN A 11 -6.18 -13.18 -13.71
N VAL A 12 -5.76 -13.71 -12.56
CA VAL A 12 -5.03 -14.98 -12.47
C VAL A 12 -5.88 -16.13 -13.01
N ARG A 13 -7.17 -16.18 -12.65
CA ARG A 13 -8.11 -17.19 -13.14
C ARG A 13 -8.29 -17.14 -14.65
N SER A 14 -8.29 -15.96 -15.26
CA SER A 14 -8.39 -15.81 -16.72
C SER A 14 -7.18 -16.35 -17.49
N LEU A 15 -6.05 -16.56 -16.80
CA LEU A 15 -4.79 -17.04 -17.35
C LEU A 15 -4.52 -18.51 -17.01
N GLU A 16 -5.57 -19.26 -16.67
CA GLU A 16 -5.47 -20.67 -16.31
C GLU A 16 -4.75 -21.48 -17.40
N GLY A 17 -3.78 -22.30 -16.99
CA GLY A 17 -2.96 -23.12 -17.89
C GLY A 17 -1.71 -22.43 -18.44
N PHE A 18 -1.52 -21.13 -18.21
CA PHE A 18 -0.33 -20.39 -18.65
C PHE A 18 0.59 -20.03 -17.48
N PRO A 19 1.93 -19.98 -17.67
CA PRO A 19 2.85 -19.42 -16.68
C PRO A 19 2.54 -17.93 -16.42
N ILE A 20 2.52 -17.52 -15.14
CA ILE A 20 2.20 -16.16 -14.71
C ILE A 20 3.35 -15.61 -13.88
N ASN A 21 3.79 -14.38 -14.19
CA ASN A 21 4.64 -13.60 -13.28
C ASN A 21 3.77 -12.96 -12.20
N LEU A 22 3.80 -13.52 -10.98
CA LEU A 22 3.04 -13.00 -9.84
C LEU A 22 3.69 -11.76 -9.20
N THR A 23 5.00 -11.59 -9.32
CA THR A 23 5.77 -10.51 -8.67
C THR A 23 5.22 -9.14 -9.05
N GLU A 24 5.05 -8.87 -10.35
CA GLU A 24 4.53 -7.59 -10.83
C GLU A 24 3.07 -7.37 -10.44
N LYS A 25 2.25 -8.44 -10.53
CA LYS A 25 0.81 -8.37 -10.24
C LYS A 25 0.55 -8.10 -8.75
N VAL A 26 1.27 -8.78 -7.86
CA VAL A 26 1.17 -8.57 -6.41
C VAL A 26 1.75 -7.21 -6.02
N SER A 27 2.87 -6.80 -6.61
CA SER A 27 3.46 -5.47 -6.38
C SER A 27 2.50 -4.35 -6.81
N SER A 28 1.79 -4.51 -7.93
CA SER A 28 0.73 -3.59 -8.35
C SER A 28 -0.42 -3.53 -7.34
N VAL A 29 -0.96 -4.66 -6.91
CA VAL A 29 -2.09 -4.68 -5.97
C VAL A 29 -1.72 -4.09 -4.61
N THR A 30 -0.56 -4.44 -4.07
CA THR A 30 -0.07 -3.91 -2.79
C THR A 30 0.18 -2.41 -2.85
N SER A 31 0.75 -1.89 -3.94
CA SER A 31 0.88 -0.45 -4.15
C SER A 31 -0.46 0.26 -4.28
N THR A 32 -1.43 -0.33 -4.99
CA THR A 32 -2.78 0.23 -5.09
C THR A 32 -3.45 0.30 -3.72
N VAL A 33 -3.39 -0.79 -2.94
CA VAL A 33 -3.97 -0.85 -1.59
C VAL A 33 -3.31 0.17 -0.66
N THR A 34 -1.99 0.29 -0.72
CA THR A 34 -1.23 1.24 0.10
C THR A 34 -1.55 2.69 -0.28
N CYS A 35 -1.62 3.02 -1.59
CA CYS A 35 -2.06 4.34 -2.04
C CYS A 35 -3.47 4.67 -1.56
N ARG A 36 -4.42 3.73 -1.69
CA ARG A 36 -5.79 3.96 -1.24
C ARG A 36 -5.88 4.21 0.27
N ALA A 37 -5.04 3.54 1.06
CA ALA A 37 -4.98 3.77 2.50
C ALA A 37 -4.30 5.11 2.85
N ALA A 38 -3.27 5.49 2.11
CA ALA A 38 -2.46 6.69 2.38
C ALA A 38 -3.12 8.00 1.91
N VAL A 39 -3.78 7.98 0.75
CA VAL A 39 -4.28 9.18 0.05
C VAL A 39 -5.69 8.97 -0.52
N GLY A 40 -6.42 7.96 -0.02
CA GLY A 40 -7.84 7.74 -0.32
C GLY A 40 -8.14 7.15 -1.71
N ARG A 41 -7.14 7.13 -2.61
CA ARG A 41 -7.32 6.76 -4.03
C ARG A 41 -6.13 6.00 -4.60
N ARG A 42 -6.31 5.47 -5.81
CA ARG A 42 -5.17 4.90 -6.57
C ARG A 42 -4.20 6.02 -6.94
N CYS A 43 -2.90 5.80 -6.79
CA CYS A 43 -1.91 6.79 -7.20
C CYS A 43 -1.96 7.00 -8.72
N LYS A 44 -2.04 8.26 -9.16
CA LYS A 44 -1.76 8.59 -10.56
C LYS A 44 -0.32 8.20 -10.86
N ASN A 45 -0.07 7.70 -12.08
CA ASN A 45 1.26 7.26 -12.48
C ASN A 45 1.84 6.16 -11.58
N GLN A 46 1.01 5.25 -11.07
CA GLN A 46 1.40 4.18 -10.14
C GLN A 46 2.61 3.37 -10.61
N GLU A 47 2.68 3.02 -11.89
CA GLU A 47 3.83 2.31 -12.46
C GLU A 47 5.12 3.14 -12.40
N ILE A 48 5.02 4.45 -12.66
CA ILE A 48 6.15 5.38 -12.62
C ILE A 48 6.64 5.54 -11.18
N ILE A 49 5.75 5.84 -10.23
CA ILE A 49 6.14 5.98 -8.82
C ILE A 49 6.68 4.67 -8.24
N SER A 50 6.12 3.51 -8.63
CA SER A 50 6.63 2.20 -8.22
C SER A 50 8.04 1.94 -8.79
N SER A 51 8.28 2.30 -10.05
CA SER A 51 9.60 2.17 -10.69
C SER A 51 10.63 3.10 -10.04
N LEU A 52 10.25 4.35 -9.77
CA LEU A 52 11.12 5.31 -9.08
C LEU A 52 11.40 4.89 -7.64
N ALA A 53 10.41 4.34 -6.93
CA ALA A 53 10.55 3.80 -5.58
C ALA A 53 11.53 2.63 -5.54
N LYS A 54 11.40 1.65 -6.44
CA LYS A 54 12.35 0.52 -6.55
C LYS A 54 13.78 1.01 -6.79
N GLN A 55 13.97 1.97 -7.70
CA GLN A 55 15.28 2.57 -7.94
C GLN A 55 15.81 3.31 -6.69
N ALA A 56 14.96 4.05 -6.00
CA ALA A 56 15.33 4.76 -4.77
C ALA A 56 15.77 3.78 -3.68
N ILE A 57 15.05 2.67 -3.47
CA ILE A 57 15.40 1.61 -2.53
C ILE A 57 16.76 1.00 -2.89
N ILE A 58 16.98 0.68 -4.17
CA ILE A 58 18.27 0.13 -4.62
C ILE A 58 19.40 1.12 -4.33
N PHE A 59 19.27 2.38 -4.74
CA PHE A 59 20.34 3.37 -4.55
C PHE A 59 20.56 3.74 -3.09
N ALA A 60 19.53 3.69 -2.25
CA ALA A 60 19.64 3.89 -0.81
C ALA A 60 20.29 2.68 -0.10
N GLY A 61 20.12 1.47 -0.65
CA GLY A 61 20.73 0.24 -0.12
C GLY A 61 22.16 -0.04 -0.63
N VAL A 62 22.64 0.69 -1.65
CA VAL A 62 24.02 0.53 -2.14
C VAL A 62 24.99 1.08 -1.10
N PHE A 63 25.94 0.24 -0.68
CA PHE A 63 27.04 0.64 0.17
C PHE A 63 27.90 1.70 -0.53
N ASN A 64 28.04 2.88 0.08
CA ASN A 64 28.94 3.91 -0.39
C ASN A 64 30.14 4.06 0.55
N ALA A 65 31.35 4.15 0.00
CA ALA A 65 32.56 4.20 0.81
C ALA A 65 32.60 5.46 1.70
N GLY A 66 32.03 6.57 1.24
CA GLY A 66 31.90 7.79 2.04
C GLY A 66 30.76 7.79 3.05
N ASP A 67 29.91 6.76 3.09
CA ASP A 67 28.98 6.54 4.22
C ASP A 67 29.73 6.01 5.46
N VAL A 68 30.87 5.33 5.26
CA VAL A 68 31.75 4.82 6.33
C VAL A 68 32.95 5.74 6.57
N PHE A 69 33.51 6.32 5.52
CA PHE A 69 34.71 7.16 5.58
C PHE A 69 34.40 8.60 5.17
N PRO A 70 34.23 9.55 6.11
CA PRO A 70 33.86 10.94 5.80
C PRO A 70 34.79 11.64 4.79
N SER A 71 36.07 11.24 4.74
CA SER A 71 37.05 11.76 3.78
C SER A 71 36.76 11.41 2.31
N LEU A 72 35.92 10.40 2.04
CA LEU A 72 35.54 9.97 0.69
C LEU A 72 34.19 10.56 0.21
N GLN A 73 33.52 11.39 1.03
CA GLN A 73 32.23 11.99 0.67
C GLN A 73 32.26 12.79 -0.64
N LEU A 74 33.39 13.40 -0.96
CA LEU A 74 33.61 14.17 -2.19
C LEU A 74 33.68 13.25 -3.41
N LEU A 75 34.29 12.07 -3.27
CA LEU A 75 34.35 11.04 -4.30
C LEU A 75 32.95 10.48 -4.56
N ASP A 76 32.19 10.21 -3.50
CA ASP A 76 30.81 9.75 -3.56
C ASP A 76 29.86 10.77 -4.19
N SER A 77 30.11 12.06 -3.99
CA SER A 77 29.31 13.13 -4.60
C SER A 77 29.57 13.26 -6.11
N LEU A 78 30.77 12.92 -6.57
CA LEU A 78 31.18 13.04 -7.97
C LEU A 78 30.95 11.75 -8.78
N PHE A 79 31.20 10.59 -8.17
CA PHE A 79 31.18 9.27 -8.83
C PHE A 79 30.16 8.30 -8.23
N GLY A 80 29.52 8.64 -7.11
CA GLY A 80 28.59 7.76 -6.40
C GLY A 80 27.12 7.93 -6.82
N THR A 81 26.25 7.19 -6.12
CA THR A 81 24.82 7.10 -6.37
C THR A 81 24.04 8.36 -5.98
N LYS A 82 24.66 9.30 -5.24
CA LYS A 82 24.04 10.54 -4.74
C LYS A 82 23.37 11.35 -5.84
N ARG A 83 24.04 11.54 -6.99
CA ARG A 83 23.46 12.30 -8.11
C ARG A 83 22.20 11.64 -8.69
N GLN A 84 22.18 10.30 -8.74
CA GLN A 84 21.01 9.54 -9.22
C GLN A 84 19.88 9.62 -8.19
N LEU A 85 20.20 9.49 -6.90
CA LEU A 85 19.24 9.62 -5.82
C LEU A 85 18.60 11.02 -5.77
N THR A 86 19.38 12.09 -5.95
CA THR A 86 18.83 13.47 -6.06
C THR A 86 17.89 13.62 -7.26
N LYS A 87 18.21 13.00 -8.41
CA LYS A 87 17.32 13.03 -9.59
C LYS A 87 16.02 12.27 -9.33
N LEU A 88 16.09 11.11 -8.68
CA LEU A 88 14.92 10.32 -8.30
C LEU A 88 14.06 11.07 -7.29
N HIS A 89 14.69 11.64 -6.26
CA HIS A 89 14.01 12.43 -5.25
C HIS A 89 13.21 13.57 -5.88
N LYS A 90 13.79 14.34 -6.81
CA LYS A 90 13.05 15.41 -7.53
C LYS A 90 11.83 14.90 -8.29
N LYS A 91 11.92 13.73 -8.94
CA LYS A 91 10.79 13.15 -9.67
C LYS A 91 9.68 12.69 -8.73
N ILE A 92 10.06 12.02 -7.64
CA ILE A 92 9.13 11.56 -6.60
C ILE A 92 8.47 12.77 -5.93
N ASP A 93 9.25 13.80 -5.60
CA ASP A 93 8.78 15.03 -4.97
C ASP A 93 7.68 15.70 -5.80
N ASN A 94 7.89 15.85 -7.11
CA ASN A 94 6.87 16.39 -8.02
C ASN A 94 5.58 15.56 -8.03
N ILE A 95 5.68 14.23 -8.05
CA ILE A 95 4.48 13.35 -8.04
C ILE A 95 3.71 13.52 -6.72
N LEU A 96 4.41 13.58 -5.59
CA LEU A 96 3.78 13.77 -4.28
C LEU A 96 3.18 15.17 -4.15
N GLU A 97 3.84 16.18 -4.68
CA GLU A 97 3.34 17.55 -4.74
C GLU A 97 2.02 17.64 -5.52
N ASP A 98 1.95 16.98 -6.68
CA ASP A 98 0.73 16.88 -7.48
C ASP A 98 -0.40 16.16 -6.72
N ILE A 99 -0.08 15.06 -6.03
CA ILE A 99 -1.05 14.33 -5.20
C ILE A 99 -1.61 15.24 -4.09
N ILE A 100 -0.76 15.98 -3.38
CA ILE A 100 -1.18 16.88 -2.31
C ILE A 100 -2.04 18.01 -2.88
N HIS A 101 -1.64 18.65 -3.98
CA HIS A 101 -2.43 19.73 -4.57
C HIS A 101 -3.82 19.28 -5.03
N GLU A 102 -3.92 18.11 -5.64
CA GLU A 102 -5.21 17.54 -6.01
C GLU A 102 -6.07 17.27 -4.78
N HIS A 103 -5.46 16.73 -3.72
CA HIS A 103 -6.16 16.43 -2.48
C HIS A 103 -6.66 17.70 -1.75
N GLU A 104 -5.84 18.76 -1.68
CA GLU A 104 -6.26 20.08 -1.17
C GLU A 104 -7.41 20.66 -1.99
N LYS A 105 -7.37 20.52 -3.33
CA LYS A 105 -8.45 20.98 -4.21
C LYS A 105 -9.75 20.21 -3.94
N ASP A 106 -9.67 18.90 -3.75
CA ASP A 106 -10.83 18.06 -3.44
C ASP A 106 -11.45 18.48 -2.09
N ARG A 107 -10.64 18.70 -1.05
CA ARG A 107 -11.08 19.24 0.26
C ARG A 107 -11.82 20.57 0.14
N LEU A 108 -11.36 21.47 -0.74
CA LEU A 108 -12.03 22.76 -0.97
C LEU A 108 -13.38 22.61 -1.71
N ASN A 109 -13.51 21.60 -2.56
CA ASN A 109 -14.73 21.34 -3.34
C ASN A 109 -15.80 20.60 -2.53
N LEU A 110 -15.43 19.93 -1.43
CA LEU A 110 -16.32 19.19 -0.52
C LEU A 110 -17.17 20.09 0.39
N ARG A 111 -17.63 21.25 -0.12
CA ARG A 111 -18.62 22.09 0.57
C ARG A 111 -20.00 21.41 0.59
N GLY A 112 -20.24 20.50 1.53
CA GLY A 112 -21.55 19.86 1.74
C GLY A 112 -21.57 18.75 2.80
N ASN A 113 -22.77 18.25 3.13
CA ASN A 113 -23.05 17.13 4.05
C ASN A 113 -22.75 15.73 3.45
N GLU A 114 -21.87 15.62 2.45
CA GLU A 114 -21.53 14.30 1.90
C GLU A 114 -20.61 13.54 2.87
N PRO A 115 -20.80 12.23 3.03
CA PRO A 115 -19.92 11.42 3.87
C PRO A 115 -18.51 11.43 3.28
N PHE A 116 -17.61 12.13 3.96
CA PHE A 116 -16.19 12.19 3.65
C PHE A 116 -15.46 11.08 4.42
N GLU A 117 -14.91 10.11 3.69
CA GLU A 117 -14.02 9.11 4.28
C GLU A 117 -12.63 9.71 4.39
N GLU A 118 -12.25 10.11 5.60
CA GLU A 118 -10.94 10.68 5.91
C GLU A 118 -9.81 9.67 5.64
N ASP A 119 -8.76 10.11 4.96
CA ASP A 119 -7.54 9.34 4.78
C ASP A 119 -6.32 9.93 5.54
N LEU A 120 -5.17 9.26 5.47
CA LEU A 120 -3.99 9.68 6.21
C LEU A 120 -3.45 11.06 5.75
N LEU A 121 -3.59 11.39 4.47
CA LEU A 121 -3.15 12.68 3.95
C LEU A 121 -4.03 13.81 4.49
N ASP A 122 -5.34 13.59 4.62
CA ASP A 122 -6.24 14.53 5.30
C ASP A 122 -5.81 14.82 6.74
N VAL A 123 -5.47 13.76 7.49
CA VAL A 123 -4.99 13.89 8.87
C VAL A 123 -3.72 14.75 8.90
N PHE A 124 -2.75 14.49 8.02
CA PHE A 124 -1.52 15.26 7.95
C PHE A 124 -1.76 16.74 7.58
N LEU A 125 -2.67 17.01 6.64
CA LEU A 125 -2.99 18.39 6.25
C LEU A 125 -3.69 19.14 7.38
N ARG A 126 -4.62 18.51 8.11
CA ARG A 126 -5.22 19.09 9.32
C ARG A 126 -4.16 19.38 10.39
N LEU A 127 -3.28 18.42 10.68
CA LEU A 127 -2.21 18.60 11.66
C LEU A 127 -1.24 19.72 11.29
N LYS A 128 -1.05 20.00 9.99
CA LYS A 128 -0.26 21.13 9.51
C LYS A 128 -0.98 22.48 9.69
N GLU A 129 -2.31 22.49 9.61
CA GLU A 129 -3.13 23.69 9.83
C GLU A 129 -3.30 24.00 11.33
N ASP A 130 -3.28 22.98 12.19
CA ASP A 130 -3.40 23.10 13.64
C ASP A 130 -2.07 23.47 14.32
N ASN A 131 -1.95 24.73 14.76
CA ASN A 131 -0.79 25.23 15.51
C ASN A 131 -0.72 24.74 16.98
N GLU A 132 -1.64 23.88 17.42
CA GLU A 132 -1.72 23.40 18.80
C GLU A 132 -0.77 22.22 19.08
N PHE A 133 -0.27 21.56 18.04
CA PHE A 133 0.66 20.44 18.19
C PHE A 133 2.11 20.93 18.35
N GLN A 134 2.84 20.33 19.29
CA GLN A 134 4.28 20.59 19.49
C GLN A 134 5.16 20.09 18.33
N ILE A 135 4.58 19.37 17.37
CA ILE A 135 5.27 18.82 16.21
C ILE A 135 5.04 19.75 15.03
N VAL A 136 6.11 20.30 14.48
CA VAL A 136 6.04 21.12 13.25
C VAL A 136 5.84 20.18 12.05
N VAL A 137 4.60 20.07 11.58
CA VAL A 137 4.29 19.30 10.37
C VAL A 137 4.51 20.19 9.14
N THR A 138 5.65 20.03 8.46
CA THR A 138 5.93 20.72 7.19
C THR A 138 5.44 19.91 6.00
N ARG A 139 5.28 20.56 4.83
CA ARG A 139 4.89 19.86 3.59
C ARG A 139 5.91 18.79 3.20
N GLU A 140 7.19 19.02 3.46
CA GLU A 140 8.27 18.04 3.24
C GLU A 140 8.12 16.81 4.14
N VAL A 141 7.74 17.01 5.41
CA VAL A 141 7.45 15.92 6.35
C VAL A 141 6.25 15.10 5.87
N ILE A 142 5.19 15.75 5.38
CA ILE A 142 4.02 15.06 4.82
C ILE A 142 4.45 14.22 3.61
N LYS A 143 5.14 14.80 2.63
CA LYS A 143 5.63 14.08 1.44
C LYS A 143 6.50 12.88 1.82
N ALA A 144 7.42 13.06 2.77
CA ALA A 144 8.28 11.98 3.24
C ALA A 144 7.49 10.83 3.86
N ASN A 145 6.50 11.11 4.72
CA ASN A 145 5.69 10.07 5.36
C ASN A 145 4.78 9.33 4.37
N ILE A 146 4.14 10.05 3.44
CA ILE A 146 3.32 9.40 2.40
C ILE A 146 4.18 8.50 1.51
N PHE A 147 5.38 8.96 1.15
CA PHE A 147 6.31 8.14 0.36
C PHE A 147 6.80 6.92 1.14
N GLU A 148 7.16 7.09 2.41
CA GLU A 148 7.62 6.00 3.28
C GLU A 148 6.53 4.93 3.46
N LEU A 149 5.28 5.35 3.68
CA LEU A 149 4.15 4.41 3.74
C LEU A 149 3.98 3.67 2.41
N PHE A 150 4.08 4.37 1.28
CA PHE A 150 3.99 3.77 -0.05
C PHE A 150 5.08 2.72 -0.28
N THR A 151 6.35 3.05 -0.02
CA THR A 151 7.48 2.13 -0.23
C THR A 151 7.42 0.95 0.73
N ALA A 152 7.28 1.21 2.03
CA ALA A 152 7.26 0.19 3.06
C ALA A 152 6.06 -0.74 2.90
N GLY A 153 4.86 -0.19 2.65
CA GLY A 153 3.64 -0.97 2.48
C GLY A 153 3.64 -1.85 1.22
N THR A 154 4.22 -1.35 0.13
CA THR A 154 4.27 -2.07 -1.14
C THR A 154 5.35 -3.15 -1.15
N ASP A 155 6.60 -2.77 -0.88
CA ASP A 155 7.76 -3.63 -1.13
C ASP A 155 7.78 -4.82 -0.16
N THR A 156 7.53 -4.56 1.13
CA THR A 156 7.51 -5.62 2.15
C THR A 156 6.36 -6.60 1.95
N SER A 157 5.13 -6.09 1.75
CA SER A 157 3.93 -6.93 1.59
C SER A 157 4.02 -7.79 0.32
N SER A 158 4.48 -7.22 -0.79
CA SER A 158 4.63 -7.97 -2.04
C SER A 158 5.71 -9.04 -1.93
N THR A 159 6.85 -8.71 -1.30
CA THR A 159 7.93 -9.65 -1.02
C THR A 159 7.45 -10.83 -0.17
N VAL A 160 6.69 -10.58 0.91
CA VAL A 160 6.16 -11.65 1.77
C VAL A 160 5.24 -12.59 0.98
N VAL A 161 4.34 -12.05 0.15
CA VAL A 161 3.44 -12.87 -0.67
C VAL A 161 4.23 -13.68 -1.71
N GLU A 162 5.22 -13.06 -2.36
CA GLU A 162 6.09 -13.73 -3.34
C GLU A 162 6.85 -14.90 -2.71
N TRP A 163 7.51 -14.68 -1.57
CA TRP A 163 8.21 -15.74 -0.84
C TRP A 163 7.27 -16.83 -0.34
N THR A 164 6.10 -16.45 0.16
CA THR A 164 5.09 -17.41 0.60
C THR A 164 4.67 -18.31 -0.55
N MET A 165 4.38 -17.74 -1.71
CA MET A 165 4.00 -18.52 -2.89
C MET A 165 5.15 -19.42 -3.39
N ALA A 166 6.38 -18.89 -3.43
CA ALA A 166 7.57 -19.67 -3.79
C ALA A 166 7.78 -20.87 -2.86
N GLU A 167 7.67 -20.66 -1.54
CA GLU A 167 7.87 -21.72 -0.54
C GLU A 167 6.73 -22.75 -0.58
N LEU A 168 5.49 -22.32 -0.81
CA LEU A 168 4.35 -23.23 -1.01
C LEU A 168 4.55 -24.10 -2.26
N MET A 169 4.98 -23.50 -3.38
CA MET A 169 5.24 -24.22 -4.63
C MET A 169 6.37 -25.24 -4.49
N LYS A 170 7.39 -24.91 -3.70
CA LYS A 170 8.51 -25.81 -3.40
C LYS A 170 8.10 -26.97 -2.47
N ASN A 171 7.05 -26.81 -1.67
CA ASN A 171 6.59 -27.80 -0.69
C ASN A 171 5.12 -28.21 -0.89
N PRO A 172 4.81 -29.11 -1.85
CA PRO A 172 3.44 -29.51 -2.19
C PRO A 172 2.62 -30.09 -1.01
N ARG A 173 3.28 -30.68 0.00
CA ARG A 173 2.63 -31.15 1.23
C ARG A 173 2.07 -29.99 2.05
N VAL A 174 2.85 -28.91 2.19
CA VAL A 174 2.45 -27.71 2.93
C VAL A 174 1.35 -26.96 2.17
N MET A 175 1.48 -26.82 0.84
CA MET A 175 0.44 -26.21 -0.01
C MET A 175 -0.92 -26.93 0.14
N ARG A 176 -0.94 -28.26 0.05
CA ARG A 176 -2.19 -29.02 0.23
C ARG A 176 -2.81 -28.82 1.62
N LYS A 177 -1.98 -28.76 2.66
CA LYS A 177 -2.44 -28.50 4.03
C LYS A 177 -3.05 -27.10 4.15
N ALA A 178 -2.37 -26.07 3.65
CA ALA A 178 -2.85 -24.69 3.65
C ALA A 178 -4.19 -24.54 2.91
N GLN A 179 -4.32 -25.15 1.72
CA GLN A 179 -5.58 -25.16 0.96
C GLN A 179 -6.71 -25.88 1.72
N ALA A 180 -6.41 -27.03 2.36
CA ALA A 180 -7.39 -27.76 3.15
C ALA A 180 -7.88 -26.96 4.38
N GLU A 181 -6.97 -26.29 5.08
CA GLU A 181 -7.30 -25.41 6.21
C GLU A 181 -8.13 -24.20 5.75
N MET A 182 -7.75 -23.54 4.67
CA MET A 182 -8.51 -22.43 4.08
C MET A 182 -9.94 -22.85 3.70
N ASN A 183 -10.10 -24.01 3.07
CA ASN A 183 -11.41 -24.56 2.71
C ASN A 183 -12.26 -24.88 3.95
N LYS A 184 -11.64 -25.37 5.03
CA LYS A 184 -12.33 -25.61 6.31
C LYS A 184 -12.77 -24.29 6.95
N CYS A 185 -11.88 -23.29 7.02
CA CYS A 185 -12.18 -21.98 7.59
C CYS A 185 -13.32 -21.27 6.85
N MET A 186 -13.31 -21.25 5.51
CA MET A 186 -14.40 -20.66 4.73
C MET A 186 -15.74 -21.33 5.04
N LYS A 187 -15.79 -22.67 5.07
CA LYS A 187 -17.01 -23.41 5.45
C LYS A 187 -17.50 -23.04 6.85
N CYS A 188 -16.59 -22.95 7.83
CA CYS A 188 -16.92 -22.53 9.18
C CYS A 188 -17.47 -21.08 9.23
N MET A 189 -16.84 -20.14 8.52
CA MET A 189 -17.33 -18.75 8.43
C MET A 189 -18.73 -18.67 7.82
N PHE A 190 -19.01 -19.42 6.74
CA PHE A 190 -20.34 -19.45 6.14
C PHE A 190 -21.40 -20.03 7.08
N ILE A 191 -21.07 -21.07 7.83
CA ILE A 191 -21.97 -21.66 8.83
C ILE A 191 -22.23 -20.66 9.96
N ASN A 192 -21.19 -20.01 10.50
CA ASN A 192 -21.34 -19.02 11.56
C ASN A 192 -22.15 -17.80 11.11
N LYS A 193 -21.91 -17.28 9.90
CA LYS A 193 -22.70 -16.17 9.34
C LYS A 193 -24.18 -16.55 9.17
N ARG A 194 -24.47 -17.77 8.69
CA ARG A 194 -25.85 -18.27 8.60
C ARG A 194 -26.51 -18.45 9.98
N ALA A 195 -25.77 -18.94 10.97
CA ALA A 195 -26.28 -19.08 12.33
C ALA A 195 -26.58 -17.72 12.98
N TYR A 196 -25.70 -16.74 12.79
CA TYR A 196 -25.88 -15.37 13.26
C TYR A 196 -27.15 -14.73 12.65
N ILE A 197 -27.31 -14.80 11.32
CA ILE A 197 -28.49 -14.24 10.63
C ILE A 197 -29.79 -14.88 11.15
N ARG A 198 -29.83 -16.21 11.33
CA ARG A 198 -31.00 -16.89 11.90
C ARG A 198 -31.30 -16.44 13.33
N SER A 199 -30.28 -16.21 14.16
CA SER A 199 -30.46 -15.74 15.54
C SER A 199 -30.99 -14.30 15.62
N THR A 200 -30.59 -13.44 14.68
CA THR A 200 -31.10 -12.07 14.56
C THR A 200 -32.52 -12.02 14.00
N GLU A 201 -32.86 -12.91 13.06
CA GLU A 201 -34.23 -13.05 12.55
C GLU A 201 -35.18 -13.58 13.63
N GLN A 202 -34.77 -14.60 14.39
CA GLN A 202 -35.54 -15.12 15.52
C GLN A 202 -35.76 -14.08 16.62
N SER A 203 -34.71 -13.33 17.00
CA SER A 203 -34.83 -12.24 17.97
C SER A 203 -35.76 -11.12 17.49
N SER A 204 -35.74 -10.78 16.20
CA SER A 204 -36.63 -9.77 15.60
C SER A 204 -38.10 -10.21 15.54
N HIS A 205 -38.37 -11.52 15.41
CA HIS A 205 -39.73 -12.05 15.49
C HIS A 205 -40.29 -12.08 16.91
N VAL A 206 -39.45 -12.29 17.93
CA VAL A 206 -39.87 -12.29 19.35
C VAL A 206 -40.20 -10.86 19.83
N VAL A 207 -39.46 -9.86 19.38
CA VAL A 207 -39.70 -8.44 19.74
C VAL A 207 -40.97 -7.87 19.09
N ASN A 208 -41.42 -8.41 17.95
CA ASN A 208 -42.66 -7.96 17.27
C ASN A 208 -43.95 -8.64 17.76
N LEU A 209 -43.87 -9.50 18.79
CA LEU A 209 -45.02 -10.19 19.40
C LEU A 209 -45.34 -9.68 20.81
N GLN A 210 -44.75 -8.56 21.23
CA GLN A 210 -45.09 -7.80 22.45
C GLN A 210 -45.62 -6.41 22.06
#